data_AF-A0A534ZTI8-F1
#
_entry.id   AF-A0A534ZTI8-F1
#
_cell.length_a   1.000
_cell.length_b   1.000
_cell.length_c   1.000
_cell.angle_alpha   90.00
_cell.angle_beta   90.00
_cell.angle_gamma   90.00
#
_symmetry.space_group_name_H-M   'P 1'
#
loop_
_entity.id
_entity.type
_entity.pdbx_description
1 polymer ?
#
loop_
_entity_poly.entity_id
_entity_poly.type
_entity_poly.pdbx_seq_one_letter_code
_entity_poly.pdbx_strand_id
1 'polypeptide(L)'
;MTFLLAVLLLLPRLLLACDAVPAADSPFDGLCAVLSGACTRAPHVAVLSAFPAEQRVLRAATTVTERLVLDGRPVLVGRLAGQQVALMLTGIGLVNATTSTETLL
;
A
#
# COMPACT_ATOMS: atom_id res chain seq x y z
N MET A 1 -4.17 53.03 6.47
CA MET A 1 -3.63 52.07 7.48
C MET A 1 -4.63 50.96 7.88
N THR A 2 -5.86 50.95 7.33
CA THR A 2 -6.88 49.90 7.56
C THR A 2 -6.97 48.88 6.41
N PHE A 3 -6.69 49.29 5.17
CA PHE A 3 -6.71 48.39 4.00
C PHE A 3 -5.57 47.35 3.99
N LEU A 4 -4.38 47.69 4.51
CA LEU A 4 -3.25 46.77 4.56
C LEU A 4 -3.45 45.63 5.60
N LEU A 5 -4.21 45.91 6.67
CA LEU A 5 -4.52 44.95 7.73
C LEU A 5 -5.55 43.89 7.27
N ALA A 6 -6.49 44.27 6.41
CA ALA A 6 -7.52 43.37 5.88
C ALA A 6 -6.95 42.34 4.90
N VAL A 7 -5.94 42.70 4.09
CA VAL A 7 -5.30 41.79 3.13
C VAL A 7 -4.43 40.75 3.86
N LEU A 8 -3.79 41.12 4.98
CA LEU A 8 -2.94 40.20 5.75
C LEU A 8 -3.75 39.13 6.51
N LEU A 9 -5.02 39.40 6.84
CA LEU A 9 -5.90 38.48 7.57
C LEU A 9 -6.71 37.54 6.66
N LEU A 10 -6.80 37.81 5.35
CA LEU A 10 -7.49 36.92 4.39
C LEU A 10 -6.58 35.90 3.70
N LEU A 11 -5.25 36.10 3.71
CA LEU A 11 -4.32 35.18 3.06
C LEU A 11 -4.20 33.76 3.66
N PRO A 12 -4.46 33.48 4.95
CA PRO A 12 -4.33 32.11 5.46
C PRO A 12 -5.59 31.26 5.23
N ARG A 13 -6.71 31.84 4.74
CA ARG A 13 -7.97 31.09 4.54
C ARG A 13 -8.12 30.43 3.17
N LEU A 14 -7.30 30.79 2.18
CA LEU A 14 -7.41 30.21 0.82
C LEU A 14 -6.62 28.90 0.63
N LEU A 15 -5.85 28.43 1.61
CA LEU A 15 -5.05 27.20 1.51
C LEU A 15 -5.72 25.97 2.17
N LEU A 16 -6.98 26.06 2.60
CA LEU A 16 -7.71 24.97 3.26
C LEU A 16 -9.04 24.58 2.59
N ALA A 17 -9.19 24.83 1.29
CA ALA A 17 -10.31 24.27 0.54
C ALA A 17 -9.95 22.86 0.05
N CYS A 18 -10.06 21.87 0.93
CA CYS A 18 -10.18 20.47 0.55
C CYS A 18 -11.68 20.22 0.31
N ASP A 19 -12.16 20.43 -0.91
CA ASP A 19 -13.52 20.02 -1.26
C ASP A 19 -13.53 18.49 -1.40
N ALA A 20 -14.21 17.81 -0.49
CA ALA A 20 -14.43 16.38 -0.56
C ALA A 20 -15.44 16.09 -1.69
N VAL A 21 -14.97 15.48 -2.77
CA VAL A 21 -15.81 14.97 -3.85
C VAL A 21 -16.75 13.90 -3.27
N PRO A 22 -18.07 13.93 -3.53
CA PRO A 22 -18.99 12.97 -2.95
C PRO A 22 -18.70 11.56 -3.48
N ALA A 23 -18.60 10.62 -2.56
CA ALA A 23 -18.22 9.23 -2.78
C ALA A 23 -19.22 8.51 -3.70
N ALA A 24 -18.71 7.92 -4.78
CA ALA A 24 -19.41 6.88 -5.51
C ALA A 24 -19.04 5.55 -4.84
N ASP A 25 -20.04 4.74 -4.46
CA ASP A 25 -19.85 3.42 -3.84
C ASP A 25 -18.90 2.54 -4.66
N SER A 26 -17.63 2.50 -4.24
CA SER A 26 -16.56 1.73 -4.86
C SER A 26 -15.97 0.79 -3.81
N PRO A 27 -15.70 -0.48 -4.13
CA PRO A 27 -15.03 -1.42 -3.22
C PRO A 27 -13.57 -1.02 -2.88
N PHE A 28 -13.12 0.18 -3.25
CA PHE A 28 -11.75 0.68 -3.13
C PHE A 28 -11.55 1.94 -2.25
N ASP A 29 -12.57 2.39 -1.50
CA ASP A 29 -12.48 3.61 -0.67
C ASP A 29 -11.50 3.51 0.54
N GLY A 30 -11.11 2.31 0.98
CA GLY A 30 -10.16 2.12 2.09
C GLY A 30 -8.67 2.39 1.76
N LEU A 31 -8.32 2.53 0.48
CA LEU A 31 -6.94 2.63 -0.02
C LEU A 31 -6.41 4.08 -0.09
N CYS A 32 -7.30 5.07 -0.19
CA CYS A 32 -6.95 6.50 -0.26
C CYS A 32 -6.30 7.02 1.03
N ALA A 33 -6.60 6.41 2.19
CA ALA A 33 -6.10 6.79 3.51
C ALA A 33 -4.71 6.21 3.86
N VAL A 34 -4.25 5.16 3.18
CA VAL A 34 -2.89 4.61 3.34
C VAL A 34 -1.83 5.54 2.72
N LEU A 35 -2.26 6.47 1.86
CA LEU A 35 -1.39 7.27 1.00
C LEU A 35 -1.48 8.79 1.17
N SER A 36 -2.03 9.34 2.26
CA SER A 36 -2.12 10.81 2.43
C SER A 36 -0.78 11.58 2.53
N GLY A 37 0.36 10.93 2.21
CA GLY A 37 1.55 11.57 1.60
C GLY A 37 2.78 11.61 2.51
N ALA A 38 3.96 11.08 2.16
CA ALA A 38 4.55 10.84 0.85
C ALA A 38 5.27 9.47 0.76
N CYS A 39 4.65 8.50 0.10
CA CYS A 39 5.35 7.33 -0.43
C CYS A 39 5.31 7.42 -1.97
N THR A 40 6.45 7.70 -2.60
CA THR A 40 6.58 7.89 -4.05
C THR A 40 6.50 6.58 -4.85
N ARG A 41 6.40 5.44 -4.17
CA ARG A 41 6.27 4.11 -4.78
C ARG A 41 4.85 3.59 -4.51
N ALA A 42 4.15 3.16 -5.57
CA ALA A 42 2.80 2.61 -5.47
C ALA A 42 2.73 1.57 -4.32
N PRO A 43 1.68 1.60 -3.48
CA PRO A 43 1.59 0.74 -2.31
C PRO A 43 1.56 -0.73 -2.78
N HIS A 44 2.44 -1.54 -2.21
CA HIS A 44 2.44 -2.98 -2.46
C HIS A 44 1.67 -3.65 -1.33
N VAL A 45 0.77 -4.56 -1.68
CA VAL A 45 0.13 -5.45 -0.71
C VAL A 45 1.03 -6.68 -0.54
N ALA A 46 1.55 -6.89 0.66
CA ALA A 46 2.25 -8.11 1.00
C ALA A 46 1.22 -9.22 1.26
N VAL A 47 1.35 -10.35 0.56
CA VAL A 47 0.55 -11.55 0.78
C VAL A 47 1.47 -12.64 1.31
N LEU A 48 1.29 -12.96 2.59
CA LEU A 48 2.10 -13.93 3.33
C LEU A 48 1.30 -15.22 3.56
N SER A 49 1.94 -16.37 3.41
CA SER A 49 1.32 -17.68 3.69
C SER A 49 2.33 -18.64 4.29
N ALA A 50 1.91 -19.48 5.22
CA ALA A 50 2.81 -20.43 5.89
C ALA A 50 3.07 -21.67 5.04
N PHE A 51 2.03 -22.14 4.34
CA PHE A 51 2.05 -23.37 3.58
C PHE A 51 1.78 -23.15 2.09
N PRO A 52 2.50 -23.80 1.16
CA PRO A 52 2.37 -23.54 -0.28
C PRO A 52 0.95 -23.70 -0.82
N ALA A 53 0.16 -24.62 -0.26
CA ALA A 53 -1.19 -24.87 -0.73
C ALA A 53 -2.15 -23.68 -0.52
N GLU A 54 -1.91 -22.85 0.50
CA GLU A 54 -2.70 -21.67 0.83
C GLU A 54 -2.57 -20.60 -0.26
N GLN A 55 -1.38 -20.49 -0.85
CA GLN A 55 -1.06 -19.44 -1.82
C GLN A 55 -1.05 -19.93 -3.27
N ARG A 56 -1.31 -21.22 -3.51
CA ARG A 56 -1.16 -21.84 -4.85
C ARG A 56 -1.97 -21.11 -5.92
N VAL A 57 -3.24 -20.82 -5.63
CA VAL A 57 -4.13 -20.13 -6.58
C VAL A 57 -3.70 -18.69 -6.81
N LEU A 58 -3.31 -17.97 -5.75
CA LEU A 58 -2.85 -16.59 -5.85
C LEU A 58 -1.57 -16.48 -6.68
N ARG A 59 -0.61 -17.39 -6.47
CA ARG A 59 0.63 -17.46 -7.27
C ARG A 59 0.36 -17.73 -8.73
N ALA A 60 -0.58 -18.63 -9.04
CA ALA A 60 -0.98 -18.93 -10.42
C ALA A 60 -1.70 -17.75 -11.10
N ALA A 61 -2.49 -16.99 -10.35
CA ALA A 61 -3.22 -15.82 -10.85
C ALA A 61 -2.39 -14.54 -10.90
N THR A 62 -1.20 -14.52 -10.28
CA THR A 62 -0.34 -13.33 -10.24
C THR A 62 0.47 -13.23 -11.53
N THR A 63 0.38 -12.07 -12.19
CA THR A 63 1.32 -11.71 -13.26
C THR A 63 2.62 -11.25 -12.61
N VAL A 64 3.61 -12.14 -12.55
CA VAL A 64 4.92 -11.88 -11.92
C VAL A 64 5.74 -10.96 -12.81
N THR A 65 6.20 -9.83 -12.26
CA THR A 65 7.09 -8.88 -12.93
C THR A 65 8.53 -8.99 -12.45
N GLU A 66 8.74 -9.46 -11.22
CA GLU A 66 10.05 -9.56 -10.60
C GLU A 66 10.10 -10.73 -9.61
N ARG A 67 11.27 -11.35 -9.49
CA ARG A 67 11.54 -12.43 -8.54
C ARG A 67 12.74 -12.01 -7.69
N LEU A 68 12.53 -11.94 -6.38
CA LEU A 68 13.54 -11.55 -5.42
C LEU A 68 13.85 -12.72 -4.49
N VAL A 69 14.98 -12.62 -3.80
CA VAL A 69 15.30 -13.47 -2.65
C VAL A 69 15.65 -12.54 -1.50
N LEU A 70 14.87 -12.59 -0.43
CA LEU A 70 15.09 -11.83 0.79
C LEU A 70 15.35 -12.82 1.93
N ASP A 71 16.48 -12.69 2.61
CA ASP A 71 16.89 -13.61 3.69
C ASP A 71 16.80 -15.11 3.29
N GLY A 72 17.26 -15.43 2.07
CA GLY A 72 17.20 -16.78 1.51
C GLY A 72 15.79 -17.25 1.11
N ARG A 73 14.76 -16.41 1.23
CA ARG A 73 13.35 -16.75 0.91
C ARG A 73 12.92 -16.12 -0.41
N PRO A 74 12.29 -16.89 -1.31
CA PRO A 74 11.83 -16.37 -2.60
C PRO A 74 10.58 -15.48 -2.42
N VAL A 75 10.62 -14.32 -3.07
CA VAL A 75 9.49 -13.37 -3.16
C VAL A 75 9.11 -13.19 -4.62
N LEU A 76 7.81 -13.31 -4.92
CA LEU A 76 7.28 -12.97 -6.23
C LEU A 76 6.62 -11.60 -6.16
N VAL A 77 7.12 -10.64 -6.92
CA VAL A 77 6.52 -9.32 -7.05
C VAL A 77 5.80 -9.24 -8.38
N GLY A 78 4.61 -8.65 -8.39
CA GLY A 78 3.80 -8.58 -9.59
C GLY A 78 2.46 -7.91 -9.39
N ARG A 79 1.50 -8.28 -10.24
CA ARG A 79 0.12 -7.81 -10.17
C ARG A 79 -0.86 -8.96 -9.97
N LEU A 80 -1.82 -8.74 -9.09
CA LEU A 80 -2.96 -9.64 -8.85
C LEU A 80 -4.23 -8.79 -8.81
N ALA A 81 -5.20 -9.11 -9.67
CA ALA A 81 -6.44 -8.33 -9.82
C ALA A 81 -6.20 -6.81 -9.97
N GLY A 82 -5.15 -6.42 -10.71
CA GLY A 82 -4.77 -5.03 -10.92
C GLY A 82 -3.94 -4.38 -9.80
N GLN A 83 -3.82 -5.01 -8.62
CA GLN A 83 -3.08 -4.47 -7.48
C GLN A 83 -1.60 -4.92 -7.48
N GLN A 84 -0.69 -4.03 -7.08
CA GLN A 84 0.71 -4.38 -6.85
C GLN A 84 0.82 -5.29 -5.61
N VAL A 85 1.44 -6.46 -5.77
CA VAL A 85 1.55 -7.48 -4.72
C VAL A 85 2.96 -8.05 -4.60
N ALA A 86 3.33 -8.42 -3.38
CA ALA A 86 4.50 -9.23 -3.07
C ALA A 86 4.08 -10.52 -2.36
N LEU A 87 4.38 -11.68 -2.94
CA LEU A 87 4.00 -13.00 -2.43
C LEU A 87 5.23 -13.72 -1.86
N MET A 88 5.24 -13.98 -0.55
CA MET A 88 6.30 -14.72 0.14
C MET A 88 5.69 -15.86 0.96
N LEU A 89 6.40 -16.99 1.05
CA LEU A 89 6.09 -18.04 2.02
C LEU A 89 6.86 -17.81 3.32
N THR A 90 6.16 -17.80 4.44
CA THR A 90 6.76 -17.57 5.75
C THR A 90 7.35 -18.84 6.35
N GLY A 91 6.78 -20.01 6.00
CA GLY A 91 6.96 -21.23 6.78
C GLY A 91 6.06 -21.24 8.02
N ILE A 92 5.99 -22.39 8.70
CA ILE A 92 5.07 -22.62 9.83
C ILE A 92 5.64 -22.05 11.13
N GLY A 93 4.78 -21.43 11.94
CA GLY A 93 5.09 -20.97 13.29
C GLY A 93 5.25 -19.44 13.39
N LEU A 94 5.06 -18.94 14.62
CA LEU A 94 5.01 -17.49 14.88
C LEU A 94 6.32 -16.79 14.56
N VAL A 95 7.47 -17.37 14.94
CA VAL A 95 8.80 -16.78 14.66
C VAL A 95 9.01 -16.59 13.16
N ASN A 96 8.69 -17.62 12.37
CA ASN A 96 8.77 -17.58 10.91
C ASN A 96 7.87 -16.49 10.31
N ALA A 97 6.65 -16.36 10.82
CA ALA A 97 5.71 -15.31 10.39
C ALA A 97 6.22 -13.91 10.73
N THR A 98 6.72 -13.70 11.95
CA THR A 98 7.30 -12.43 12.40
C THR A 98 8.49 -12.02 11.52
N THR A 99 9.51 -12.88 11.41
CA THR A 99 10.71 -12.57 10.61
C THR A 99 10.38 -12.27 9.15
N SER A 100 9.46 -13.03 8.55
CA SER A 100 9.06 -12.82 7.15
C SER A 100 8.28 -11.51 6.95
N THR A 101 7.51 -11.10 7.95
CA THR A 101 6.78 -9.83 7.93
C THR A 101 7.76 -8.66 8.04
N GLU A 102 8.68 -8.72 9.01
CA GLU A 102 9.71 -7.68 9.21
C GLU A 102 10.64 -7.55 8.00
N THR A 103 10.92 -8.65 7.29
CA THR A 103 11.76 -8.63 6.07
C THR A 103 11.12 -7.86 4.90
N LEU A 104 9.80 -7.70 4.89
CA LEU A 104 9.06 -7.03 3.80
C LEU A 104 8.62 -5.59 4.13
N LEU A 105 8.81 -5.13 5.36
CA LEU A 105 8.53 -3.77 5.80
C LEU A 105 9.77 -2.88 5.62
#